data_AF-A0A651FIP3-F1
#
_entry.id   AF-A0A651FIP3-F1
#
_cell.length_a   1.000
_cell.length_b   1.000
_cell.length_c   1.000
_cell.angle_alpha   90.00
_cell.angle_beta   90.00
_cell.angle_gamma   90.00
#
_symmetry.space_group_name_H-M   'P 1'
#
loop_
_entity.id
_entity.type
_entity.pdbx_description
1 polymer ?
#
loop_
_entity_poly.entity_id
_entity_poly.type
_entity_poly.pdbx_seq_one_letter_code
_entity_poly.pdbx_strand_id
1 'polypeptide(L)'
;MSTTNVKLPDCLKMLIAVMWSLPIASFVAMLSVLVLAGMLGKGHLDHFLWLGTLVQVLMWVSVAWILVFSAIIVFRFRRICRDAKVRGGRICLKCLYDLSTSPRDGKCPECGEKYTHEDLLEYWGVRNSE
;
A
#
# COMPACT_ATOMS: atom_id res chain seq x y z
N MET A 1 25.76 -11.71 6.64
CA MET A 1 24.66 -10.91 6.06
C MET A 1 23.64 -10.65 7.16
N SER A 2 23.71 -9.50 7.82
CA SER A 2 22.71 -9.11 8.81
C SER A 2 21.45 -8.69 8.06
N THR A 3 20.38 -9.47 8.17
CA THR A 3 19.04 -9.06 7.72
C THR A 3 18.62 -7.87 8.56
N THR A 4 18.93 -6.66 8.10
CA THR A 4 18.38 -5.43 8.68
C THR A 4 16.88 -5.53 8.54
N ASN A 5 16.21 -5.78 9.66
CA ASN A 5 14.77 -5.80 9.81
C ASN A 5 14.31 -4.36 9.57
N VAL A 6 14.17 -3.97 8.30
CA VAL A 6 13.55 -2.70 7.93
C VAL A 6 12.13 -2.83 8.44
N LYS A 7 11.83 -2.22 9.58
CA LYS A 7 10.47 -2.12 10.09
C LYS A 7 9.67 -1.50 8.97
N LEU A 8 8.88 -2.33 8.26
CA LEU A 8 7.88 -1.82 7.35
C LEU A 8 7.06 -0.82 8.18
N PRO A 9 6.92 0.44 7.74
CA PRO A 9 6.17 1.43 8.49
C PRO A 9 4.81 0.82 8.81
N ASP A 10 4.36 0.92 10.06
CA ASP A 10 3.17 0.18 10.51
C ASP A 10 1.92 0.57 9.70
N CYS A 11 1.92 1.76 9.09
CA CYS A 11 0.96 2.16 8.06
C CYS A 11 0.90 1.21 6.86
N LEU A 12 2.04 0.74 6.34
CA LEU A 12 2.07 -0.18 5.20
C LEU A 12 1.54 -1.56 5.59
N LYS A 13 1.83 -2.04 6.81
CA LYS A 13 1.25 -3.29 7.32
C LYS A 13 -0.27 -3.19 7.48
N MET A 14 -0.75 -2.07 8.00
CA MET A 14 -2.18 -1.80 8.16
C MET A 14 -2.88 -1.66 6.80
N LEU A 15 -2.23 -0.99 5.83
CA LEU A 15 -2.76 -0.81 4.48
C LEU A 15 -2.84 -2.15 3.73
N ILE A 16 -1.81 -2.99 3.88
CA ILE A 16 -1.84 -4.38 3.40
C ILE A 16 -3.00 -5.13 4.08
N ALA A 17 -3.09 -5.13 5.41
CA ALA A 17 -4.15 -5.86 6.13
C ALA A 17 -5.57 -5.44 5.71
N VAL A 18 -5.82 -4.14 5.55
CA VAL A 18 -7.11 -3.59 5.08
C VAL A 18 -7.36 -3.94 3.61
N MET A 19 -6.32 -3.95 2.78
CA MET A 19 -6.43 -4.36 1.38
C MET A 19 -6.84 -5.82 1.21
N TRP A 20 -6.44 -6.71 2.12
CA TRP A 20 -6.79 -8.14 2.05
C TRP A 20 -8.17 -8.46 2.63
N SER A 21 -8.66 -7.71 3.62
CA SER A 21 -9.93 -8.04 4.29
C SER A 21 -11.18 -7.70 3.46
N LEU A 22 -11.15 -6.61 2.69
CA LEU A 22 -12.26 -6.16 1.84
C LEU A 22 -12.66 -7.15 0.73
N PRO A 23 -11.73 -7.66 -0.11
CA PRO A 23 -12.09 -8.61 -1.16
C PRO A 23 -12.58 -9.95 -0.60
N ILE A 24 -12.02 -10.40 0.54
CA ILE A 24 -12.45 -11.64 1.21
C ILE A 24 -13.90 -11.51 1.69
N ALA A 25 -14.25 -10.41 2.36
CA ALA A 25 -15.62 -10.17 2.82
C ALA A 25 -16.61 -10.08 1.65
N SER A 26 -16.23 -9.37 0.58
CA SER A 26 -17.06 -9.25 -0.63
C SER A 26 -17.30 -10.60 -1.32
N PHE A 27 -16.27 -11.46 -1.36
CA PHE A 27 -16.38 -12.81 -1.93
C PHE A 27 -17.35 -13.69 -1.12
N VAL A 28 -17.26 -13.66 0.21
CA VAL A 28 -18.15 -14.41 1.10
C VAL A 28 -19.61 -13.96 0.96
N ALA A 29 -19.85 -12.65 0.86
CA ALA A 29 -21.19 -12.09 0.65
C ALA A 29 -21.77 -12.53 -0.71
N MET A 30 -20.96 -12.50 -1.77
CA MET A 30 -21.39 -12.92 -3.11
C MET A 30 -21.74 -14.41 -3.17
N LEU A 31 -20.93 -15.27 -2.54
CA LEU A 31 -21.22 -16.70 -2.45
C LEU A 31 -22.55 -16.95 -1.73
N SER A 32 -22.84 -16.21 -0.67
CA SER A 32 -24.11 -16.30 0.06
C SER A 32 -25.32 -15.96 -0.83
N VAL A 33 -25.19 -14.93 -1.67
CA VAL A 33 -26.25 -14.52 -2.61
C VAL A 33 -26.46 -15.57 -3.71
N LEU A 34 -25.39 -16.14 -4.24
CA LEU A 34 -25.47 -17.21 -5.24
C LEU A 34 -26.18 -18.45 -4.69
N VAL A 35 -25.89 -18.84 -3.44
CA VAL A 35 -26.55 -19.98 -2.78
C VAL A 35 -28.04 -19.73 -2.60
N LEU A 36 -28.43 -18.55 -2.11
CA LEU A 36 -29.85 -18.20 -1.90
C LEU A 36 -30.64 -18.19 -3.20
N ALA A 37 -30.06 -17.66 -4.28
CA ALA A 37 -30.71 -17.63 -5.58
C ALA A 37 -30.88 -19.02 -6.21
N GLY A 38 -29.93 -19.94 -5.97
CA GLY A 38 -30.07 -21.33 -6.39
C GLY A 38 -31.29 -22.04 -5.78
N MET A 39 -31.78 -21.57 -4.62
CA MET A 39 -32.96 -22.15 -3.96
C MET A 39 -34.30 -21.68 -4.56
N LEU A 40 -34.33 -20.64 -5.41
CA LEU A 40 -35.57 -19.98 -5.88
C LEU A 40 -36.16 -20.55 -7.19
N GLY A 41 -35.61 -21.63 -7.76
CA GLY A 41 -36.25 -22.41 -8.83
C GLY A 41 -35.79 -22.10 -10.26
N LYS A 42 -36.15 -23.00 -11.20
CA LYS A 42 -35.49 -23.16 -12.51
C LYS A 42 -35.69 -22.06 -13.55
N GLY A 43 -36.77 -21.27 -13.45
CA GLY A 43 -37.13 -20.28 -14.48
C GLY A 43 -36.23 -19.04 -14.54
N HIS A 44 -35.47 -18.76 -13.47
CA HIS A 44 -34.59 -17.60 -13.36
C HIS A 44 -33.09 -17.92 -13.50
N LEU A 45 -32.73 -19.20 -13.74
CA LEU A 45 -31.34 -19.66 -13.69
C LEU A 45 -30.44 -19.04 -14.78
N ASP A 46 -30.91 -18.91 -16.01
CA ASP A 46 -30.05 -18.43 -17.12
C ASP A 46 -29.63 -16.97 -16.96
N HIS A 47 -30.58 -16.08 -16.60
CA HIS A 47 -30.24 -14.69 -16.30
C HIS A 47 -29.34 -14.56 -15.08
N PHE A 48 -29.54 -15.42 -14.08
CA PHE A 48 -28.75 -15.39 -12.85
C PHE A 48 -27.31 -15.88 -13.06
N LEU A 49 -27.10 -16.91 -13.89
CA LEU A 49 -25.78 -17.41 -14.26
C LEU A 49 -24.98 -16.37 -15.06
N TRP A 50 -25.62 -15.67 -16.00
CA TRP A 50 -24.97 -14.61 -16.77
C TRP A 50 -24.56 -13.44 -15.86
N LEU A 51 -25.47 -12.98 -14.99
CA LEU A 51 -25.18 -11.92 -14.02
C LEU A 51 -24.06 -12.33 -13.05
N GLY A 52 -24.10 -13.55 -12.52
CA GLY A 52 -23.09 -14.09 -11.62
C GLY A 52 -21.70 -14.15 -12.27
N THR A 53 -21.63 -14.57 -13.53
CA THR A 53 -20.37 -14.58 -14.32
C THR A 53 -19.82 -13.17 -14.49
N LEU A 54 -20.68 -12.20 -14.79
CA LEU A 54 -20.27 -10.80 -14.94
C LEU A 54 -19.73 -10.23 -13.62
N VAL A 55 -20.41 -10.48 -12.50
CA VAL A 55 -19.94 -10.05 -11.17
C VAL A 55 -18.63 -10.72 -10.81
N GLN A 56 -18.49 -12.02 -11.07
CA GLN A 56 -17.26 -12.77 -10.83
C GLN A 56 -16.07 -12.19 -11.61
N VAL A 57 -16.26 -11.85 -12.89
CA VAL A 57 -15.22 -11.23 -13.72
C VAL A 57 -14.83 -9.85 -13.17
N LEU A 58 -15.82 -9.00 -12.86
CA LEU A 58 -15.55 -7.68 -12.29
C LEU A 58 -14.79 -7.75 -10.96
N MET A 59 -15.09 -8.75 -10.14
CA MET A 59 -14.37 -9.01 -8.90
C MET A 59 -12.91 -9.41 -9.14
N TRP A 60 -12.64 -10.30 -10.09
CA TRP A 60 -11.26 -10.65 -10.44
C TRP A 60 -10.48 -9.46 -10.99
N VAL A 61 -11.12 -8.63 -11.81
CA VAL A 61 -10.52 -7.40 -12.35
C VAL A 61 -10.18 -6.42 -11.23
N SER A 62 -11.07 -6.22 -10.25
CA SER A 62 -10.81 -5.31 -9.13
C SER A 62 -9.67 -5.81 -8.24
N VAL A 63 -9.62 -7.12 -7.94
CA VAL A 63 -8.51 -7.75 -7.21
C VAL A 63 -7.19 -7.55 -7.96
N ALA A 64 -7.17 -7.79 -9.27
CA ALA A 64 -5.97 -7.60 -10.08
C ALA A 64 -5.48 -6.14 -10.05
N TRP A 65 -6.40 -5.16 -10.16
CA TRP A 65 -6.06 -3.73 -10.06
C TRP A 65 -5.48 -3.36 -8.70
N ILE A 66 -6.04 -3.88 -7.60
CA ILE A 66 -5.55 -3.65 -6.24
C ILE A 66 -4.12 -4.20 -6.08
N LEU A 67 -3.86 -5.40 -6.60
CA LEU A 67 -2.53 -6.01 -6.59
C LEU A 67 -1.52 -5.19 -7.40
N VAL A 68 -1.91 -4.72 -8.59
CA VAL A 68 -1.04 -3.87 -9.43
C VAL A 68 -0.75 -2.55 -8.73
N PHE A 69 -1.76 -1.88 -8.19
CA PHE A 69 -1.60 -0.58 -7.54
C PHE A 69 -0.73 -0.67 -6.29
N SER A 70 -0.92 -1.70 -5.48
CA SER A 70 -0.06 -1.96 -4.31
C SER A 70 1.37 -2.30 -4.69
N ALA A 71 1.59 -3.11 -5.73
CA ALA A 71 2.93 -3.38 -6.24
C ALA A 71 3.63 -2.09 -6.69
N ILE A 72 2.91 -1.19 -7.37
CA ILE A 72 3.43 0.12 -7.78
C ILE A 72 3.78 0.97 -6.56
N ILE A 73 2.91 1.07 -5.56
CA ILE A 73 3.17 1.82 -4.31
C ILE A 73 4.41 1.26 -3.61
N VAL A 74 4.49 -0.05 -3.42
CA VAL A 74 5.63 -0.71 -2.76
C VAL A 74 6.91 -0.48 -3.55
N PHE A 75 6.88 -0.60 -4.87
CA PHE A 75 8.07 -0.40 -5.71
C PHE A 75 8.54 1.06 -5.68
N ARG A 76 7.62 2.02 -5.78
CA ARG A 76 7.89 3.46 -5.61
C ARG A 76 8.49 3.74 -4.23
N PHE A 77 7.89 3.21 -3.18
CA PHE A 77 8.35 3.43 -1.81
C PHE A 77 9.74 2.83 -1.58
N ARG A 78 9.98 1.60 -2.06
CA ARG A 78 11.31 0.97 -1.98
C ARG A 78 12.36 1.76 -2.73
N ARG A 79 12.02 2.32 -3.89
CA ARG A 79 12.91 3.20 -4.64
C ARG A 79 13.24 4.46 -3.84
N ILE A 80 12.23 5.11 -3.26
CA ILE A 80 12.40 6.29 -2.41
C ILE A 80 13.28 5.97 -1.19
N CYS A 81 13.02 4.88 -0.47
CA CYS A 81 13.85 4.47 0.67
C CYS A 81 15.30 4.19 0.26
N ARG A 82 15.50 3.59 -0.91
CA ARG A 82 16.85 3.34 -1.44
C ARG A 82 17.57 4.65 -1.76
N ASP A 83 16.87 5.56 -2.43
CA ASP A 83 17.42 6.86 -2.80
C ASP A 83 17.67 7.72 -1.56
N ALA A 84 16.82 7.62 -0.53
CA ALA A 84 17.03 8.25 0.78
C ALA A 84 18.32 7.74 1.44
N LYS A 85 18.56 6.42 1.43
CA LYS A 85 19.79 5.83 1.99
C LYS A 85 21.04 6.32 1.26
N VAL A 86 21.00 6.40 -0.07
CA VAL A 86 22.13 6.93 -0.87
C VAL A 86 22.40 8.41 -0.55
N ARG A 87 21.35 9.18 -0.23
CA ARG A 87 21.45 10.60 0.15
C ARG A 87 21.63 10.83 1.66
N GLY A 88 22.02 9.80 2.42
CA GLY A 88 22.28 9.92 3.86
C GLY A 88 21.03 10.22 4.70
N GLY A 89 19.85 9.84 4.24
CA GLY A 89 18.57 10.01 4.96
C GLY A 89 17.98 11.42 4.88
N ARG A 90 18.53 12.33 4.06
CA ARG A 90 18.07 13.72 3.98
C ARG A 90 16.90 13.91 3.02
N ILE A 91 15.77 13.23 3.26
CA ILE A 91 14.53 13.39 2.49
C ILE A 91 13.38 13.71 3.43
N CYS A 92 12.61 14.75 3.11
CA CYS A 92 11.43 15.13 3.89
C CYS A 92 10.40 13.98 3.95
N LEU A 93 9.90 13.66 5.13
CA LEU A 93 8.96 12.55 5.35
C LEU A 93 7.57 12.79 4.73
N LYS A 94 7.22 14.06 4.50
CA LYS A 94 5.87 14.47 4.06
C LYS A 94 5.77 14.64 2.54
N CYS A 95 6.67 15.45 1.96
CA CYS A 95 6.65 15.77 0.53
C CYS A 95 7.75 15.08 -0.28
N LEU A 96 8.64 14.33 0.37
CA LEU A 96 9.77 13.65 -0.27
C LEU A 96 10.78 14.58 -0.96
N TYR A 97 10.77 15.87 -0.61
CA TYR A 97 11.78 16.82 -1.08
C TYR A 97 13.17 16.47 -0.55
N ASP A 98 14.18 16.63 -1.40
CA ASP A 98 15.58 16.38 -1.04
C ASP A 98 16.12 17.53 -0.19
N LEU A 99 16.50 17.22 1.04
CA LEU A 99 17.05 18.15 2.02
C LEU A 99 18.58 18.06 2.08
N SER A 100 19.23 17.39 1.13
CA SER A 100 20.70 17.26 1.07
C SER A 100 21.42 18.61 1.09
N THR A 101 20.83 19.64 0.46
CA THR A 101 21.34 21.02 0.40
C THR A 101 20.78 21.95 1.48
N SER A 102 19.80 21.48 2.27
CA SER A 102 19.17 22.27 3.32
C SER A 102 19.98 22.20 4.62
N PRO A 103 19.76 23.14 5.58
CA PRO A 103 20.38 23.07 6.90
C PRO A 103 20.11 21.73 7.60
N ARG A 104 20.98 21.35 8.54
CA ARG A 104 20.88 20.08 9.27
C ARG A 104 19.52 19.90 9.95
N ASP A 105 19.02 20.98 10.55
CA ASP A 105 17.73 21.03 11.22
C ASP A 105 16.97 22.27 10.75
N GLY A 106 15.66 22.19 10.59
CA GLY A 106 14.89 23.32 10.09
C GLY A 106 13.50 22.98 9.59
N LYS A 107 13.05 23.69 8.56
CA LYS A 107 11.77 23.46 7.88
C LYS A 107 12.02 23.09 6.42
N CYS A 108 11.24 22.17 5.90
CA CYS A 108 11.27 21.83 4.49
C CYS A 108 10.84 23.05 3.65
N PRO A 109 11.59 23.45 2.60
CA PRO A 109 11.27 24.63 1.79
C PRO A 109 9.98 24.45 0.95
N GLU A 110 9.60 23.22 0.64
CA GLU A 110 8.39 22.92 -0.15
C GLU A 110 7.12 22.89 0.70
N CYS A 111 7.13 22.14 1.81
CA CYS A 111 5.91 21.87 2.58
C CYS A 111 5.87 22.56 3.96
N GLY A 112 6.95 23.22 4.37
CA GLY A 112 7.07 23.90 5.67
C GLY A 112 7.19 22.99 6.88
N GLU A 113 7.19 21.67 6.70
CA GLU A 113 7.28 20.68 7.78
C GLU A 113 8.61 20.80 8.53
N LYS A 114 8.56 20.82 9.86
CA LYS A 114 9.77 20.85 10.67
C LYS A 114 10.44 19.48 10.64
N TYR A 115 11.76 19.47 10.63
CA TYR A 115 12.54 18.24 10.73
C TYR A 115 13.82 18.48 11.52
N THR A 116 14.28 17.42 12.18
CA THR A 116 15.65 17.32 12.67
C THR A 116 16.39 16.23 11.89
N HIS A 117 17.71 16.35 11.77
CA HIS A 117 18.51 15.34 11.09
C HIS A 117 18.42 13.97 11.78
N GLU A 118 18.31 13.96 13.10
CA GLU A 118 18.20 12.75 13.92
C GLU A 118 16.88 12.02 13.64
N ASP A 119 15.75 12.74 13.61
CA ASP A 119 14.45 12.17 13.25
C ASP A 119 14.46 11.55 11.84
N LEU A 120 15.11 12.24 10.89
CA LEU A 120 15.22 11.75 9.52
C LEU A 120 16.08 10.48 9.45
N LEU A 121 17.23 10.44 10.13
CA LEU A 121 18.08 9.26 10.16
C LEU A 121 17.38 8.06 10.81
N GLU A 122 16.69 8.29 11.93
CA GLU A 122 15.92 7.27 12.64
C GLU A 122 14.81 6.72 11.73
N TYR A 123 14.02 7.60 11.10
CA TYR A 123 12.92 7.20 10.23
C TYR A 123 13.39 6.41 9.01
N TRP A 124 14.44 6.88 8.34
CA TRP A 124 14.99 6.19 7.16
C TRP A 124 15.87 4.98 7.50
N GLY A 125 16.14 4.77 8.80
CA GLY A 125 16.98 3.67 9.29
C GLY A 125 18.42 3.75 8.76
N VAL A 126 18.94 4.96 8.59
CA VAL A 126 20.33 5.21 8.20
C VAL A 126 21.15 5.28 9.48
N ARG A 127 22.00 4.28 9.72
CA ARG A 127 22.95 4.33 10.85
C ARG A 127 24.06 5.33 10.53
N ASN A 128 24.38 6.22 11.47
CA ASN A 128 25.60 7.01 11.42
C ASN A 128 26.78 6.04 11.35
N SER A 129 27.46 6.01 10.22
CA SER A 129 28.79 5.42 10.10
C SER A 129 29.74 6.57 10.38
N GLU A 130 30.05 6.76 11.67
CA GLU A 130 31.18 7.60 12.10
C GLU A 130 32.49 6.97 11.64
#